data_AF-A0A368DRF2-F1
#
_entry.id   AF-A0A368DRF2-F1
#
_cell.length_a   1.000
_cell.length_b   1.000
_cell.length_c   1.000
_cell.angle_alpha   90.00
_cell.angle_beta   90.00
_cell.angle_gamma   90.00
#
_symmetry.space_group_name_H-M   'P 1'
#
loop_
_entity.id
_entity.type
_entity.pdbx_description
1 polymer ?
#
loop_
_entity_poly.entity_id
_entity_poly.type
_entity_poly.pdbx_seq_one_letter_code
_entity_poly.pdbx_strand_id
1 'polypeptide(L)'
;MKNIGLVILVILLLAGCENNEKFKNSLDTPQISESDIEYFQNLVGDTVLFTVDQSGLRPDAISILKAQADWLKEKKFLPITVEGHADEQGTREYNLALGARRATAVREFLIAKGIDQDRISIVTYGKERPLRVCSNEDCWSKNRRATTVVGKKIVE
;
A
#
# COMPACT_ATOMS: atom_id res chain seq x y z
N MET A 1 60.99 -54.50 -14.06
CA MET A 1 59.61 -54.09 -13.78
C MET A 1 59.52 -52.58 -13.80
N LYS A 2 58.57 -52.05 -14.60
CA LYS A 2 57.98 -50.70 -14.61
C LYS A 2 58.87 -49.50 -15.00
N ASN A 3 58.69 -49.07 -16.25
CA ASN A 3 58.86 -47.71 -16.74
C ASN A 3 57.49 -47.02 -16.90
N ILE A 4 57.56 -45.71 -17.16
CA ILE A 4 56.53 -44.77 -17.67
C ILE A 4 55.72 -44.13 -16.53
N GLY A 5 55.71 -42.81 -16.31
CA GLY A 5 55.99 -41.67 -17.19
C GLY A 5 54.76 -40.75 -17.20
N LEU A 6 54.89 -39.61 -16.52
CA LEU A 6 54.21 -38.30 -16.62
C LEU A 6 52.93 -38.17 -17.47
N VAL A 7 51.89 -37.48 -16.95
CA VAL A 7 51.23 -36.28 -17.53
C VAL A 7 50.07 -35.80 -16.62
N ILE A 8 50.02 -34.47 -16.47
CA ILE A 8 49.11 -33.62 -15.69
C ILE A 8 47.75 -33.48 -16.40
N LEU A 9 46.64 -33.45 -15.64
CA LEU A 9 45.48 -32.63 -16.05
C LEU A 9 44.70 -32.09 -14.85
N VAL A 10 44.47 -30.78 -14.91
CA VAL A 10 43.81 -29.86 -14.00
C VAL A 10 42.30 -30.07 -13.97
N ILE A 11 41.66 -29.98 -12.79
CA ILE A 11 40.31 -29.38 -12.69
C ILE A 11 40.28 -28.51 -11.42
N LEU A 12 40.52 -27.21 -11.59
CA LEU A 12 40.08 -26.18 -10.65
C LEU A 12 38.55 -26.17 -10.66
N LEU A 13 37.92 -26.51 -9.54
CA LEU A 13 36.50 -26.24 -9.33
C LEU A 13 36.36 -24.75 -9.01
N LEU A 14 36.19 -23.94 -10.04
CA LEU A 14 35.64 -22.61 -9.90
C LEU A 14 34.21 -22.77 -9.37
N ALA A 15 34.00 -22.41 -8.10
CA ALA A 15 32.67 -22.12 -7.61
C ALA A 15 32.15 -20.92 -8.42
N GLY A 16 31.32 -21.21 -9.42
CA GLY A 16 30.61 -20.18 -10.16
C GLY A 16 29.59 -19.53 -9.23
N CYS A 17 29.73 -18.23 -8.99
CA CYS A 17 28.59 -17.40 -8.64
C CYS A 17 27.71 -17.34 -9.90
N GLU A 18 26.58 -18.03 -9.88
CA GLU A 18 25.56 -17.91 -10.91
C GLU A 18 24.92 -16.53 -10.78
N ASN A 19 25.41 -15.58 -11.58
CA ASN A 19 24.74 -14.32 -11.83
C ASN A 19 23.47 -14.65 -12.63
N ASN A 20 22.34 -14.71 -11.93
CA ASN A 20 21.04 -14.90 -12.56
C ASN A 20 20.64 -13.61 -13.29
N GLU A 21 21.20 -13.41 -14.48
CA GLU A 21 20.82 -12.41 -15.49
C GLU A 21 19.45 -12.74 -16.13
N LYS A 22 18.47 -13.21 -15.34
CA LYS A 22 17.08 -13.42 -15.78
C LYS A 22 16.12 -12.56 -15.00
N PHE A 23 16.31 -11.24 -15.05
CA PHE A 23 15.22 -10.26 -14.87
C PHE A 23 15.53 -8.92 -15.55
N LYS A 24 16.30 -8.92 -16.65
CA LYS A 24 16.40 -7.76 -17.55
C LYS A 24 15.62 -8.04 -18.82
N ASN A 25 14.31 -7.83 -18.72
CA ASN A 25 13.43 -7.21 -19.73
C ASN A 25 11.97 -7.54 -19.42
N SER A 26 11.36 -6.70 -18.57
CA SER A 26 9.93 -6.45 -18.63
C SER A 26 9.74 -4.95 -18.47
N LEU A 27 9.86 -4.26 -19.61
CA LEU A 27 9.19 -3.02 -20.01
C LEU A 27 9.17 -1.88 -19.00
N ASP A 28 9.67 -0.70 -19.42
CA ASP A 28 9.60 0.64 -18.79
C ASP A 28 8.25 0.97 -18.13
N THR A 29 7.95 0.26 -17.06
CA THR A 29 6.93 0.56 -16.10
C THR A 29 7.68 1.41 -15.10
N PRO A 30 7.32 2.68 -14.89
CA PRO A 30 7.91 3.44 -13.81
C PRO A 30 7.63 2.67 -12.50
N GLN A 31 8.67 2.03 -11.98
CA GLN A 31 8.62 1.17 -10.80
C GLN A 31 8.72 2.08 -9.58
N ILE A 32 7.71 2.03 -8.71
CA ILE A 32 7.80 2.64 -7.37
C ILE A 32 8.92 1.93 -6.63
N SER A 33 9.88 2.68 -6.08
CA SER A 33 10.87 2.09 -5.18
C SER A 33 10.24 1.79 -3.81
N GLU A 34 10.74 0.77 -3.12
CA GLU A 34 10.32 0.48 -1.74
C GLU A 34 10.46 1.72 -0.83
N SER A 35 11.49 2.54 -1.07
CA SER A 35 11.71 3.80 -0.37
C SER A 35 10.60 4.83 -0.59
N ASP A 36 9.97 4.86 -1.77
CA ASP A 36 8.85 5.77 -2.05
C ASP A 36 7.61 5.34 -1.25
N ILE A 37 7.37 4.03 -1.13
CA ILE A 37 6.26 3.47 -0.33
C ILE A 37 6.48 3.80 1.15
N GLU A 38 7.68 3.54 1.65
CA GLU A 38 8.05 3.81 3.03
C GLU A 38 7.94 5.31 3.36
N TYR A 39 8.41 6.18 2.44
CA TYR A 39 8.26 7.62 2.57
C TYR A 39 6.79 8.03 2.67
N PHE A 40 5.93 7.49 1.80
CA PHE A 40 4.50 7.79 1.82
C PHE A 40 3.84 7.35 3.14
N GLN A 41 4.16 6.15 3.61
CA GLN A 41 3.58 5.61 4.85
C GLN A 41 4.02 6.39 6.09
N ASN A 42 5.32 6.69 6.21
CA ASN A 42 5.88 7.20 7.46
C ASN A 42 6.02 8.73 7.51
N LEU A 43 6.23 9.40 6.37
CA LEU A 43 6.48 10.85 6.34
C LEU A 43 5.30 11.65 5.80
N VAL A 44 4.61 11.16 4.77
CA VAL A 44 3.38 11.79 4.29
C VAL A 44 2.20 11.43 5.20
N GLY A 45 2.15 10.17 5.63
CA GLY A 45 1.06 9.58 6.39
C GLY A 45 0.00 9.03 5.44
N ASP A 46 -0.20 7.71 5.46
CA ASP A 46 -1.12 6.99 4.58
C ASP A 46 -2.55 6.89 5.12
N THR A 47 -2.74 7.15 6.41
CA THR A 47 -3.95 6.83 7.14
C THR A 47 -4.65 8.08 7.67
N VAL A 48 -5.97 8.13 7.51
CA VAL A 48 -6.84 9.16 8.10
C VAL A 48 -7.88 8.54 9.04
N LEU A 49 -8.25 9.29 10.08
CA LEU A 49 -9.16 8.81 11.14
C LEU A 49 -10.52 9.51 11.09
N PHE A 50 -11.55 8.77 11.51
CA PHE A 50 -12.94 9.20 11.54
C PHE A 50 -13.54 9.13 12.95
N THR A 51 -14.53 9.98 13.18
CA THR A 51 -15.39 9.91 14.38
C THR A 51 -16.29 8.68 14.31
N VAL A 52 -16.77 8.22 15.48
CA VAL A 52 -17.79 7.16 15.59
C VAL A 52 -18.97 7.42 14.66
N ASP A 53 -19.40 6.40 13.92
CA ASP A 53 -20.51 6.45 12.95
C ASP A 53 -20.44 7.52 11.85
N GLN A 54 -19.30 8.19 11.68
CA GLN A 54 -19.13 9.23 10.67
C GLN A 54 -18.22 8.79 9.52
N SER A 55 -18.50 9.34 8.34
CA SER A 55 -17.62 9.30 7.16
C SER A 55 -17.16 10.69 6.71
N GLY A 56 -17.46 11.74 7.49
CA GLY A 56 -17.01 13.11 7.22
C GLY A 56 -15.52 13.28 7.54
N LEU A 57 -14.79 13.98 6.66
CA LEU A 57 -13.38 14.27 6.84
C LEU A 57 -13.19 15.34 7.93
N ARG A 58 -12.43 14.99 8.97
CA ARG A 58 -12.03 15.90 10.04
C ARG A 58 -10.91 16.85 9.58
N PRO A 59 -10.66 17.98 10.27
CA PRO A 59 -9.59 18.91 9.89
C PRO A 59 -8.19 18.29 9.83
N ASP A 60 -7.88 17.35 10.72
CA ASP A 60 -6.61 16.60 10.72
C ASP A 60 -6.51 15.66 9.51
N ALA A 61 -7.60 14.94 9.18
CA ALA A 61 -7.67 14.14 7.97
C ALA A 61 -7.46 15.00 6.70
N ILE A 62 -8.06 16.19 6.63
CA ILE A 62 -7.90 17.12 5.51
C ILE A 62 -6.43 17.53 5.35
N SER A 63 -5.72 17.79 6.45
CA SER A 63 -4.29 18.15 6.40
C SER A 63 -3.43 17.01 5.84
N ILE A 64 -3.67 15.77 6.28
CA ILE A 64 -2.98 14.58 5.76
C ILE A 64 -3.30 14.38 4.28
N LEU A 65 -4.57 14.46 3.88
CA LEU A 65 -4.98 14.26 2.49
C LEU A 65 -4.43 15.33 1.54
N LYS A 66 -4.20 16.56 2.01
CA LYS A 66 -3.47 17.57 1.23
C LYS A 66 -2.04 17.13 0.96
N ALA A 67 -1.31 16.68 1.99
CA ALA A 67 0.05 16.17 1.84
C ALA A 67 0.10 14.95 0.91
N GLN A 68 -0.85 14.02 1.05
CA GLN A 68 -1.00 12.89 0.14
C GLN A 68 -1.22 13.35 -1.31
N ALA A 69 -2.15 14.29 -1.53
CA ALA A 69 -2.44 14.78 -2.88
C ALA A 69 -1.23 15.47 -3.52
N ASP A 70 -0.46 16.24 -2.75
CA ASP A 70 0.74 16.92 -3.26
C ASP A 70 1.80 15.91 -3.67
N TRP A 71 2.08 14.89 -2.85
CA TRP A 71 3.01 13.81 -3.20
C TRP A 71 2.53 12.98 -4.41
N LEU A 72 1.23 12.64 -4.46
CA LEU A 72 0.64 11.84 -5.55
C LEU A 72 0.61 12.56 -6.90
N LYS A 73 0.72 13.89 -6.92
CA LYS A 73 0.88 14.69 -8.16
C LYS A 73 2.29 14.59 -8.74
N GLU A 74 3.30 14.36 -7.89
CA GLU A 74 4.67 14.13 -8.34
C GLU A 74 4.82 12.71 -8.91
N LYS A 75 4.08 11.75 -8.33
CA LYS A 75 4.10 10.34 -8.74
C LYS A 75 2.87 9.98 -9.57
N LYS A 76 2.72 10.59 -10.75
CA LYS A 76 1.48 10.51 -11.57
C LYS A 76 1.12 9.11 -12.08
N PHE A 77 2.10 8.22 -12.18
CA PHE A 77 1.92 6.87 -12.71
C PHE A 77 1.40 5.86 -11.67
N LEU A 78 1.32 6.23 -10.38
CA LEU A 78 1.00 5.24 -9.34
C LEU A 78 -0.50 4.96 -9.33
N PRO A 79 -0.91 3.67 -9.38
CA PRO A 79 -2.24 3.30 -8.95
C PRO A 79 -2.38 3.47 -7.44
N ILE A 80 -3.59 3.81 -7.01
CA ILE A 80 -3.95 4.08 -5.62
C ILE A 80 -5.17 3.22 -5.29
N THR A 81 -5.13 2.56 -4.14
CA THR A 81 -6.31 1.94 -3.54
C THR A 81 -6.59 2.58 -2.19
N VAL A 82 -7.80 3.06 -1.97
CA VAL A 82 -8.23 3.54 -0.65
C VAL A 82 -9.02 2.43 0.06
N GLU A 83 -8.50 1.98 1.19
CA GLU A 83 -9.08 0.92 2.00
C GLU A 83 -9.90 1.54 3.14
N GLY A 84 -11.21 1.26 3.18
CA GLY A 84 -12.12 1.80 4.18
C GLY A 84 -12.44 0.81 5.29
N HIS A 85 -12.28 1.24 6.55
CA HIS A 85 -12.44 0.43 7.75
C HIS A 85 -13.45 1.02 8.75
N ALA A 86 -13.99 0.16 9.60
CA ALA A 86 -14.80 0.49 10.76
C ALA A 86 -14.28 -0.22 12.02
N ASP A 87 -14.70 0.25 13.19
CA ASP A 87 -14.47 -0.48 14.44
C ASP A 87 -15.42 -1.68 14.57
N GLU A 88 -15.28 -2.45 15.64
CA GLU A 88 -15.99 -3.74 15.78
C GLU A 88 -17.50 -3.61 16.07
N GLN A 89 -17.95 -2.41 16.45
CA GLN A 89 -19.32 -2.17 16.90
C GLN A 89 -20.30 -2.17 15.74
N GLY A 90 -21.53 -2.64 15.97
CA GLY A 90 -22.56 -2.73 14.94
C GLY A 90 -22.48 -3.98 14.07
N THR A 91 -23.38 -4.08 13.10
CA THR A 91 -23.48 -5.25 12.21
C THR A 91 -22.37 -5.24 11.17
N ARG A 92 -22.07 -6.41 10.60
CA ARG A 92 -21.07 -6.55 9.54
C ARG A 92 -21.44 -5.73 8.31
N GLU A 93 -22.69 -5.82 7.87
CA GLU A 93 -23.21 -5.17 6.67
C GLU A 93 -23.18 -3.64 6.82
N TYR A 94 -23.54 -3.14 8.01
CA TYR A 94 -23.44 -1.72 8.33
C TYR A 94 -21.99 -1.23 8.24
N ASN A 95 -21.04 -1.99 8.80
CA ASN A 95 -19.63 -1.61 8.80
C ASN A 95 -18.97 -1.70 7.43
N LEU A 96 -19.37 -2.65 6.59
CA LEU A 96 -18.96 -2.67 5.17
C LEU A 96 -19.45 -1.39 4.47
N ALA A 97 -20.72 -1.02 4.64
CA ALA A 97 -21.25 0.22 4.06
C ALA A 97 -20.57 1.48 4.62
N LEU A 98 -20.28 1.53 5.92
CA LEU A 98 -19.59 2.66 6.56
C LEU A 98 -18.14 2.78 6.08
N GLY A 99 -17.42 1.66 5.98
CA GLY A 99 -16.08 1.62 5.43
C GLY A 99 -16.05 2.08 3.98
N ALA A 100 -16.99 1.63 3.15
CA ALA A 100 -17.13 2.09 1.76
C ALA A 100 -17.32 3.61 1.68
N ARG A 101 -18.23 4.19 2.47
CA ARG A 101 -18.43 5.64 2.53
C ARG A 101 -17.18 6.42 2.93
N ARG A 102 -16.38 5.89 3.88
CA ARG A 102 -15.10 6.50 4.29
C ARG A 102 -14.07 6.48 3.16
N ALA A 103 -13.93 5.34 2.47
CA ALA A 103 -13.03 5.24 1.33
C ALA A 103 -13.47 6.16 0.18
N THR A 104 -14.77 6.25 -0.10
CA THR A 104 -15.33 7.22 -1.06
C THR A 104 -15.01 8.65 -0.66
N ALA A 105 -15.19 9.05 0.60
CA ALA A 105 -14.91 10.42 1.04
C ALA A 105 -13.44 10.83 0.80
N VAL A 106 -12.51 9.90 1.05
CA VAL A 106 -11.08 10.11 0.74
C VAL A 106 -10.84 10.19 -0.76
N ARG A 107 -11.40 9.27 -1.55
CA ARG A 107 -11.29 9.29 -3.02
C ARG A 107 -11.78 10.62 -3.60
N GLU A 108 -12.99 11.05 -3.23
CA GLU A 108 -13.57 12.31 -3.73
C GLU A 108 -12.70 13.52 -3.36
N PHE A 109 -12.12 13.53 -2.15
CA PHE A 109 -11.20 14.59 -1.76
C PHE A 109 -9.95 14.60 -2.64
N LEU A 110 -9.32 13.44 -2.88
CA LEU A 110 -8.13 13.35 -3.73
C LEU A 110 -8.43 13.76 -5.17
N ILE A 111 -9.59 13.36 -5.71
CA ILE A 111 -10.06 13.80 -7.03
C ILE A 111 -10.23 15.32 -7.07
N ALA A 112 -10.89 15.91 -6.05
CA ALA A 112 -11.04 17.35 -5.93
C ALA A 112 -9.70 18.10 -5.77
N LYS A 113 -8.63 17.41 -5.37
CA LYS A 113 -7.26 17.92 -5.35
C LYS A 113 -6.47 17.71 -6.63
N GLY A 114 -7.09 17.14 -7.67
CA GLY A 114 -6.52 16.98 -9.00
C GLY A 114 -5.81 15.64 -9.22
N ILE A 115 -6.08 14.63 -8.40
CA ILE A 115 -5.66 13.25 -8.71
C ILE A 115 -6.68 12.66 -9.67
N ASP A 116 -6.18 12.06 -10.76
CA ASP A 116 -7.03 11.41 -11.76
C ASP A 116 -7.88 10.31 -11.12
N GLN A 117 -9.17 10.33 -11.41
CA GLN A 117 -10.15 9.36 -10.93
C GLN A 117 -9.75 7.93 -11.28
N ASP A 118 -9.21 7.69 -12.47
CA ASP A 118 -8.90 6.34 -12.97
C ASP A 118 -7.72 5.70 -12.23
N ARG A 119 -6.93 6.52 -11.51
CA ARG A 119 -5.86 6.06 -10.64
C ARG A 119 -6.36 5.55 -9.30
N ILE A 120 -7.57 5.91 -8.87
CA ILE A 120 -8.05 5.64 -7.51
C ILE A 120 -9.17 4.59 -7.53
N SER A 121 -8.87 3.40 -7.03
CA SER A 121 -9.87 2.41 -6.62
C SER A 121 -10.19 2.55 -5.12
N ILE A 122 -11.35 2.05 -4.72
CA ILE A 122 -11.71 1.91 -3.31
C ILE A 122 -12.01 0.44 -3.01
N VAL A 123 -11.70 0.02 -1.79
CA VAL A 123 -12.11 -1.28 -1.22
C VAL A 123 -12.61 -1.02 0.19
N THR A 124 -13.56 -1.83 0.66
CA THR A 124 -13.93 -1.81 2.08
C THR A 124 -13.70 -3.16 2.73
N TYR A 125 -13.19 -3.12 3.95
CA TYR A 125 -13.10 -4.29 4.81
C TYR A 125 -14.07 -4.20 6.00
N GLY A 126 -14.81 -3.10 6.14
CA GLY A 126 -15.62 -2.84 7.32
C GLY A 126 -14.83 -3.11 8.60
N LYS A 127 -15.34 -4.03 9.43
CA LYS A 127 -14.69 -4.45 10.68
C LYS A 127 -13.80 -5.70 10.57
N GLU A 128 -13.65 -6.27 9.37
CA GLU A 128 -12.98 -7.57 9.15
C GLU A 128 -11.45 -7.47 9.16
N ARG A 129 -10.89 -6.26 9.02
CA ARG A 129 -9.44 -6.00 9.08
C ARG A 129 -9.09 -4.90 10.08
N PRO A 130 -9.23 -5.16 11.39
CA PRO A 130 -8.89 -4.19 12.41
C PRO A 130 -7.37 -3.94 12.41
N LEU A 131 -6.96 -2.69 12.66
CA LEU A 131 -5.56 -2.37 12.95
C LEU A 131 -5.17 -2.91 14.32
N ARG A 132 -6.12 -2.87 15.27
CA ARG A 132 -5.97 -3.41 16.61
C ARG A 132 -7.20 -4.20 17.00
N VAL A 133 -7.01 -5.44 17.44
CA VAL A 133 -8.10 -6.27 17.97
C VAL A 133 -8.30 -5.93 19.43
N CYS A 134 -9.27 -5.07 19.74
CA CYS A 134 -9.64 -4.78 21.13
C CYS A 134 -10.97 -4.00 21.28
N SER A 135 -11.46 -3.92 22.52
CA SER A 135 -12.82 -3.47 22.86
C SER A 135 -12.86 -2.25 23.80
N ASN A 136 -12.19 -1.17 23.39
CA ASN A 136 -12.25 0.12 24.07
C ASN A 136 -12.08 1.30 23.10
N GLU A 137 -12.47 2.49 23.52
CA GLU A 137 -12.51 3.68 22.66
C GLU A 137 -11.13 4.09 22.12
N ASP A 138 -10.07 3.98 22.93
CA ASP A 138 -8.69 4.29 22.51
C ASP A 138 -8.26 3.48 21.28
N CYS A 139 -8.84 2.30 21.11
CA CYS A 139 -8.56 1.36 20.05
C CYS A 139 -9.55 1.44 18.89
N TRP A 140 -10.85 1.55 19.20
CA TRP A 140 -11.89 1.78 18.20
C TRP A 140 -11.55 3.03 17.38
N SER A 141 -11.09 4.10 18.02
CA SER A 141 -10.66 5.31 17.32
C SER A 141 -9.56 5.10 16.27
N LYS A 142 -8.68 4.10 16.45
CA LYS A 142 -7.64 3.73 15.47
C LYS A 142 -8.18 2.82 14.36
N ASN A 143 -9.24 2.06 14.63
CA ASN A 143 -9.89 1.20 13.64
C ASN A 143 -10.85 1.99 12.73
N ARG A 144 -11.40 3.11 13.19
CA ARG A 144 -12.20 4.05 12.38
C ARG A 144 -11.31 4.83 11.42
N ARG A 145 -10.90 4.20 10.32
CA ARG A 145 -9.91 4.77 9.41
C ARG A 145 -10.19 4.53 7.93
N ALA A 146 -9.49 5.27 7.10
CA ALA A 146 -9.20 4.89 5.72
C ALA A 146 -7.69 4.94 5.50
N THR A 147 -7.16 3.97 4.76
CA THR A 147 -5.72 3.84 4.46
C THR A 147 -5.52 3.91 2.96
N THR A 148 -4.66 4.83 2.51
CA THR A 148 -4.29 4.99 1.11
C THR A 148 -3.10 4.08 0.81
N VAL A 149 -3.28 3.12 -0.09
CA VAL A 149 -2.23 2.20 -0.55
C VAL A 149 -1.78 2.63 -1.94
N VAL A 150 -0.47 2.83 -2.12
CA VAL A 150 0.13 3.25 -3.40
C VAL A 150 0.82 2.07 -4.09
N GLY A 151 0.84 2.08 -5.42
CA GLY A 151 1.54 1.05 -6.21
C GLY A 151 0.80 -0.26 -6.37
N LYS A 152 -0.40 -0.37 -5.80
CA LYS A 152 -1.27 -1.52 -5.93
C LYS A 152 -2.69 -1.04 -6.26
N LYS A 153 -3.22 -1.48 -7.40
CA LYS A 153 -4.66 -1.41 -7.70
C LYS A 153 -5.28 -2.73 -7.29
N ILE A 154 -6.17 -2.71 -6.31
CA ILE A 154 -7.02 -3.87 -6.00
C ILE A 154 -8.23 -3.75 -6.91
N VAL A 155 -8.40 -4.74 -7.78
CA VAL A 155 -9.56 -4.89 -8.66
C VAL A 155 -10.32 -6.09 -8.11
N GLU A 156 -11.58 -5.89 -7.72
CA GLU A 156 -12.50 -6.98 -7.37
C GLU A 156 -13.02 -7.69 -8.62
#